data_AF-A0A2T2YPY2-F1
#
_entry.id   AF-A0A2T2YPY2-F1
#
_cell.length_a   1.000
_cell.length_b   1.000
_cell.length_c   1.000
_cell.angle_alpha   90.00
_cell.angle_beta   90.00
_cell.angle_gamma   90.00
#
_symmetry.space_group_name_H-M   'P 1'
#
loop_
_entity.id
_entity.type
_entity.pdbx_description
1 polymer ?
#
loop_
_entity_poly.entity_id
_entity_poly.type
_entity_poly.pdbx_seq_one_letter_code
_entity_poly.pdbx_strand_id
1 'polypeptide(L)'
;MSLFFDGRVKVWSTTHLWSVMDRRRHSALGEMILLGVGQELAVPGPTERQQRPQIEVMLDPGAGHVVASTIAGDNGTFVQLFHDGGIAVGNDGRDIGQILNAGREASPARRRNGVGSSVMIAFDGSYRPRNLREADRYLAIPEVTPPVAFRLYPDEFEIV
;
A
#
# COMPACT_ATOMS: atom_id res chain seq x y z
N MET A 1 -5.95 -2.26 -2.04
CA MET A 1 -4.52 -2.67 -1.87
C MET A 1 -4.30 -4.08 -2.40
N SER A 2 -3.05 -4.45 -2.64
CA SER A 2 -2.62 -5.80 -2.99
C SER A 2 -1.35 -6.15 -2.20
N LEU A 3 -1.29 -7.36 -1.64
CA LEU A 3 -0.08 -7.94 -1.05
C LEU A 3 0.41 -9.05 -1.98
N PHE A 4 1.65 -8.97 -2.42
CA PHE A 4 2.25 -9.93 -3.36
C PHE A 4 2.94 -11.08 -2.61
N PHE A 5 3.12 -12.22 -3.28
CA PHE A 5 3.76 -13.40 -2.70
C PHE A 5 5.24 -13.22 -2.34
N ASP A 6 5.89 -12.17 -2.85
CA ASP A 6 7.25 -11.72 -2.50
C ASP A 6 7.27 -10.69 -1.35
N GLY A 7 6.10 -10.40 -0.76
CA GLY A 7 5.95 -9.48 0.36
C GLY A 7 5.91 -8.00 -0.02
N ARG A 8 5.92 -7.65 -1.31
CA ARG A 8 5.60 -6.28 -1.75
C ARG A 8 4.17 -5.93 -1.40
N VAL A 9 3.95 -4.65 -1.18
CA VAL A 9 2.61 -4.09 -0.97
C VAL A 9 2.36 -3.03 -2.05
N LYS A 10 1.22 -3.10 -2.71
CA LYS A 10 0.71 -2.03 -3.56
C LYS A 10 -0.57 -1.46 -2.95
N VAL A 11 -0.49 -0.23 -2.51
CA VAL A 11 -1.66 0.57 -2.14
C VAL A 11 -2.08 1.36 -3.37
N TRP A 12 -3.37 1.44 -3.68
CA TRP A 12 -3.85 2.14 -4.87
C TRP A 12 -5.20 2.79 -4.61
N SER A 13 -5.46 3.88 -5.32
CA SER A 13 -6.70 4.65 -5.28
C SER A 13 -7.07 5.09 -6.70
N THR A 14 -8.36 5.18 -6.98
CA THR A 14 -8.90 5.79 -8.21
C THR A 14 -9.47 7.18 -7.98
N THR A 15 -9.52 7.67 -6.75
CA THR A 15 -10.19 8.93 -6.41
C THR A 15 -9.25 10.02 -5.92
N HIS A 16 -8.02 9.67 -5.54
CA HIS A 16 -7.03 10.61 -5.01
C HIS A 16 -5.60 10.16 -5.33
N LEU A 17 -4.69 11.11 -5.20
CA LEU A 17 -3.25 10.88 -5.13
C LEU A 17 -2.86 10.53 -3.71
N TRP A 18 -2.04 9.50 -3.52
CA TRP A 18 -1.51 9.16 -2.20
C TRP A 18 -0.44 10.17 -1.78
N SER A 19 -0.46 10.55 -0.51
CA SER A 19 0.60 11.34 0.09
C SER A 19 1.35 10.50 1.13
N VAL A 20 2.69 10.54 1.06
CA VAL A 20 3.54 9.91 2.08
C VAL A 20 3.61 10.87 3.26
N MET A 21 2.94 10.52 4.35
CA MET A 21 2.82 11.38 5.53
C MET A 21 4.01 11.24 6.45
N ASP A 22 4.51 10.01 6.61
CA ASP A 22 5.60 9.73 7.53
C ASP A 22 6.32 8.44 7.14
N ARG A 23 7.59 8.35 7.52
CA ARG A 23 8.39 7.12 7.51
C ARG A 23 8.99 6.95 8.89
N ARG A 24 8.56 5.90 9.59
CA ARG A 24 8.96 5.64 10.96
C ARG A 24 9.69 4.32 11.06
N ARG A 25 10.76 4.31 11.87
CA ARG A 25 11.32 3.08 12.40
C ARG A 25 10.56 2.69 13.66
N HIS A 26 9.88 1.56 13.64
CA HIS A 26 9.17 1.04 14.80
C HIS A 26 10.10 0.12 15.60
N SER A 27 10.79 0.67 16.61
CA SER A 27 11.72 -0.04 17.51
C SER A 27 12.83 -0.84 16.81
N ALA A 28 13.49 -1.79 17.49
CA ALA A 28 14.55 -2.66 16.94
C ALA A 28 14.05 -3.66 15.86
N LEU A 29 12.83 -3.47 15.35
CA LEU A 29 12.09 -4.47 14.59
C LEU A 29 11.98 -4.07 13.11
N GLY A 30 11.71 -2.83 12.72
CA GLY A 30 11.79 -2.50 11.28
C GLY A 30 11.23 -1.14 10.94
N GLU A 31 10.87 -0.94 9.67
CA GLU A 31 10.30 0.31 9.19
C GLU A 31 8.85 0.18 8.74
N MET A 32 8.15 1.30 8.85
CA MET A 32 6.82 1.51 8.32
C MET A 32 6.72 2.87 7.63
N ILE A 33 5.80 2.94 6.67
CA ILE A 33 5.38 4.17 6.01
C ILE A 33 3.91 4.42 6.34
N LEU A 34 3.57 5.68 6.61
CA LEU A 34 2.20 6.14 6.76
C LEU A 34 1.78 6.87 5.49
N LEU A 35 0.68 6.41 4.91
CA LEU A 35 0.06 6.97 3.72
C LEU A 35 -1.24 7.65 4.11
N GLY A 36 -1.43 8.86 3.61
CA GLY A 36 -2.65 9.64 3.76
C GLY A 36 -3.33 9.90 2.43
N VAL A 37 -4.62 10.20 2.49
CA VAL A 37 -5.38 10.73 1.35
C VAL A 37 -4.80 12.10 1.00
N GLY A 38 -4.17 12.20 -0.17
CA GLY A 38 -3.62 13.45 -0.69
C GLY A 38 -4.62 14.19 -1.57
N GLN A 39 -4.14 14.77 -2.67
CA GLN A 39 -4.97 15.53 -3.60
C GLN A 39 -6.07 14.65 -4.22
N GLU A 40 -7.32 15.09 -4.15
CA GLU A 40 -8.43 14.45 -4.87
C GLU A 40 -8.29 14.62 -6.39
N LEU A 41 -8.67 13.58 -7.13
CA LEU A 41 -8.66 13.58 -8.58
C LEU A 41 -9.93 14.25 -9.10
N ALA A 42 -9.79 15.22 -10.01
CA ALA A 42 -10.92 15.88 -10.65
C ALA A 42 -11.81 14.92 -11.45
N VAL A 43 -11.21 13.87 -12.02
CA VAL A 43 -11.90 12.78 -12.70
C VAL A 43 -11.49 11.47 -12.03
N PRO A 44 -12.42 10.76 -11.37
CA PRO A 44 -12.12 9.45 -10.81
C PRO A 44 -11.73 8.46 -11.90
N GLY A 45 -10.82 7.56 -11.56
CA GLY A 45 -10.40 6.50 -12.45
C GLY A 45 -11.42 5.40 -12.67
N PRO A 46 -11.27 4.67 -13.79
CA PRO A 46 -12.21 3.62 -14.15
C PRO A 46 -12.20 2.50 -13.09
N THR A 47 -13.38 2.14 -12.62
CA THR A 47 -13.61 1.02 -11.69
C THR A 47 -14.14 -0.23 -12.39
N GLU A 48 -14.53 -0.11 -13.66
CA GLU A 48 -14.98 -1.24 -14.47
C GLU A 48 -13.89 -2.31 -14.57
N ARG A 49 -14.26 -3.58 -14.32
CA ARG A 49 -13.35 -4.75 -14.35
C ARG A 49 -12.24 -4.73 -13.30
N GLN A 50 -12.36 -3.92 -12.25
CA GLN A 50 -11.48 -4.07 -11.10
C GLN A 50 -11.66 -5.46 -10.47
N GLN A 51 -10.54 -6.04 -10.05
CA GLN A 51 -10.53 -7.33 -9.37
C GLN A 51 -11.35 -7.22 -8.08
N ARG A 52 -12.27 -8.16 -7.84
CA ARG A 52 -13.05 -8.17 -6.59
C ARG A 52 -12.07 -8.29 -5.40
N PRO A 53 -12.14 -7.40 -4.42
CA PRO A 53 -11.29 -7.50 -3.25
C PRO A 53 -11.60 -8.78 -2.48
N GLN A 54 -10.57 -9.44 -1.97
CA GLN A 54 -10.72 -10.59 -1.08
C GLN A 54 -11.14 -10.18 0.33
N ILE A 55 -10.84 -8.93 0.70
CA ILE A 55 -11.11 -8.34 2.00
C ILE A 55 -11.69 -6.95 1.75
N GLU A 56 -12.86 -6.71 2.35
CA GLU A 56 -13.48 -5.38 2.43
C GLU A 56 -13.52 -4.98 3.90
N VAL A 57 -13.13 -3.74 4.19
CA VAL A 57 -13.09 -3.19 5.54
C VAL A 57 -13.99 -1.97 5.56
N MET A 58 -14.98 -1.98 6.46
CA MET A 58 -15.87 -0.86 6.67
C MET A 58 -15.16 0.20 7.50
N LEU A 59 -15.18 1.45 7.02
CA LEU A 59 -14.59 2.58 7.72
C LEU A 59 -15.67 3.42 8.39
N ASP A 60 -15.37 3.98 9.56
CA ASP A 60 -16.17 4.97 10.26
C ASP A 60 -15.34 6.26 10.38
N PRO A 61 -15.52 7.25 9.49
CA PRO A 61 -14.77 8.49 9.56
C PRO A 61 -14.88 9.22 10.91
N GLY A 62 -15.95 9.00 11.67
CA GLY A 62 -16.15 9.58 13.00
C GLY A 62 -15.19 9.04 14.07
N ALA A 63 -14.58 7.87 13.84
CA ALA A 63 -13.61 7.26 14.75
C ALA A 63 -12.20 7.88 14.64
N GLY A 64 -11.93 8.69 13.61
CA GLY A 64 -10.64 9.36 13.41
C GLY A 64 -9.48 8.40 13.08
N HIS A 65 -8.27 8.72 13.55
CA HIS A 65 -7.06 7.94 13.26
C HIS A 65 -6.94 6.69 14.17
N VAL A 66 -7.87 5.76 13.99
CA VAL A 66 -7.94 4.49 14.70
C VAL A 66 -7.85 3.35 13.71
N VAL A 67 -7.11 2.30 14.05
CA VAL A 67 -6.97 1.10 13.21
C VAL A 67 -8.33 0.43 13.07
N ALA A 68 -8.82 0.38 11.82
CA ALA A 68 -10.04 -0.31 11.41
C ALA A 68 -9.79 -1.80 11.17
N SER A 69 -8.62 -2.14 10.61
CA SER A 69 -8.20 -3.53 10.44
C SER A 69 -6.70 -3.65 10.23
N THR A 70 -6.13 -4.78 10.66
CA THR A 70 -4.75 -5.17 10.43
C THR A 70 -4.69 -6.46 9.60
N ILE A 71 -3.92 -6.42 8.52
CA ILE A 71 -3.57 -7.58 7.68
C ILE A 71 -2.08 -7.84 7.83
N ALA A 72 -1.68 -9.06 8.15
CA ALA A 72 -0.28 -9.43 8.33
C ALA A 72 0.15 -10.61 7.45
N GLY A 73 1.41 -10.60 7.05
CA GLY A 73 2.10 -11.69 6.36
C GLY A 73 2.99 -12.47 7.33
N ASP A 74 3.18 -13.77 7.06
CA ASP A 74 4.08 -14.64 7.82
C ASP A 74 5.59 -14.33 7.65
N ASN A 75 5.92 -13.32 6.84
CA ASN A 75 7.26 -12.74 6.69
C ASN A 75 7.42 -11.39 7.44
N GLY A 76 6.51 -11.12 8.38
CA GLY A 76 6.50 -9.90 9.19
C GLY A 76 5.94 -8.66 8.48
N THR A 77 5.54 -8.74 7.20
CA THR A 77 4.88 -7.62 6.51
C THR A 77 3.52 -7.37 7.14
N PHE A 78 3.13 -6.11 7.27
CA PHE A 78 1.81 -5.74 7.77
C PHE A 78 1.24 -4.54 7.05
N VAL A 79 -0.09 -4.48 7.01
CA VAL A 79 -0.86 -3.32 6.57
C VAL A 79 -1.95 -3.04 7.58
N GLN A 80 -1.98 -1.82 8.10
CA GLN A 80 -3.07 -1.32 8.94
C GLN A 80 -3.87 -0.33 8.14
N LEU A 81 -5.19 -0.53 8.12
CA LEU A 81 -6.16 0.38 7.52
C LEU A 81 -6.74 1.21 8.65
N PHE A 82 -6.77 2.53 8.49
CA PHE A 82 -7.32 3.45 9.48
C PHE A 82 -8.71 3.93 9.06
N HIS A 83 -9.54 4.24 10.05
CA HIS A 83 -10.91 4.71 9.84
C HIS A 83 -11.02 6.06 9.10
N ASP A 84 -9.98 6.89 9.17
CA ASP A 84 -9.84 8.14 8.42
C ASP A 84 -9.40 7.95 6.95
N GLY A 85 -9.23 6.71 6.50
CA GLY A 85 -8.74 6.37 5.16
C GLY A 85 -7.21 6.33 5.03
N GLY A 86 -6.48 6.62 6.11
CA GLY A 86 -5.04 6.42 6.18
C GLY A 86 -4.66 4.94 6.11
N ILE A 87 -3.41 4.68 5.70
CA ILE A 87 -2.87 3.32 5.61
C ILE A 87 -1.43 3.30 6.13
N ALA A 88 -1.12 2.42 7.06
CA ALA A 88 0.25 2.10 7.43
C ALA A 88 0.68 0.81 6.75
N VAL A 89 1.89 0.82 6.18
CA VAL A 89 2.51 -0.38 5.60
C VAL A 89 3.89 -0.54 6.20
N GLY A 90 4.22 -1.72 6.73
CA GLY A 90 5.54 -1.93 7.33
C GLY A 90 5.98 -3.38 7.41
N ASN A 91 7.13 -3.60 8.04
CA ASN A 91 7.64 -4.93 8.35
C ASN A 91 8.26 -4.98 9.75
N ASP A 92 8.04 -6.08 10.48
CA ASP A 92 8.56 -6.29 11.85
C ASP A 92 10.03 -6.69 11.95
N GLY A 93 10.73 -6.87 10.82
CA GLY A 93 12.13 -7.29 10.81
C GLY A 93 13.01 -6.62 9.77
N ARG A 94 12.42 -5.79 8.90
CA ARG A 94 13.07 -5.29 7.69
C ARG A 94 12.84 -3.80 7.51
N ASP A 95 13.87 -3.16 6.97
CA ASP A 95 13.82 -1.77 6.55
C ASP A 95 13.17 -1.68 5.16
N ILE A 96 12.60 -0.52 4.84
CA ILE A 96 12.01 -0.24 3.54
C ILE A 96 13.14 0.02 2.55
N GLY A 97 13.27 -0.87 1.56
CA GLY A 97 14.29 -0.79 0.52
C GLY A 97 13.88 0.08 -0.67
N GLN A 98 12.62 -0.02 -1.10
CA GLN A 98 12.11 0.76 -2.23
C GLN A 98 10.68 1.24 -1.98
N ILE A 99 10.42 2.50 -2.34
CA ILE A 99 9.08 3.10 -2.43
C ILE A 99 8.95 3.67 -3.85
N LEU A 100 7.80 3.46 -4.48
CA LEU A 100 7.41 4.21 -5.68
C LEU A 100 6.00 4.74 -5.48
N ASN A 101 5.87 6.05 -5.30
CA ASN A 101 4.59 6.75 -5.26
C ASN A 101 4.28 7.30 -6.65
N ALA A 102 3.34 6.68 -7.35
CA ALA A 102 3.00 7.04 -8.72
C ALA A 102 1.57 7.59 -8.82
N GLY A 103 1.40 8.62 -9.65
CA GLY A 103 0.12 9.20 -10.03
C GLY A 103 -0.14 9.03 -11.52
N ARG A 104 -1.41 9.08 -11.89
CA ARG A 104 -1.86 9.08 -13.28
C ARG A 104 -3.16 9.88 -13.39
N GLU A 105 -3.15 10.90 -14.23
CA GLU A 105 -4.30 11.79 -14.44
C GLU A 105 -5.04 11.48 -15.75
N ALA A 106 -6.28 11.96 -15.86
CA ALA A 106 -7.06 11.86 -17.09
C ALA A 106 -6.39 12.65 -18.22
N SER A 107 -6.23 12.03 -19.39
CA SER A 107 -5.62 12.67 -20.55
C SER A 107 -6.67 12.91 -21.64
N PRO A 108 -6.98 14.17 -22.00
CA PRO A 108 -7.90 14.47 -23.10
C PRO A 108 -7.44 13.93 -24.45
N ALA A 109 -6.12 13.73 -24.62
CA ALA A 109 -5.52 13.21 -25.85
C ALA A 109 -5.72 11.70 -26.03
N ARG A 110 -6.18 10.97 -25.00
CA ARG A 110 -6.38 9.51 -25.05
C ARG A 110 -7.84 9.17 -24.74
N ARG A 111 -8.46 8.39 -25.62
CA ARG A 111 -9.85 7.92 -25.42
C ARG A 111 -10.02 7.02 -24.19
N ARG A 112 -8.96 6.30 -23.78
CA ARG A 112 -8.88 5.52 -22.54
C ARG A 112 -7.47 5.59 -21.98
N ASN A 113 -7.32 6.06 -20.76
CA ASN A 113 -6.12 5.89 -19.96
C ASN A 113 -6.50 5.48 -18.53
N GLY A 114 -5.57 4.84 -17.82
CA GLY A 114 -5.74 4.67 -16.37
C GLY A 114 -5.80 6.04 -15.71
N VAL A 115 -6.47 6.14 -14.57
CA VAL A 115 -6.47 7.34 -13.73
C VAL A 115 -6.47 6.85 -12.28
N GLY A 116 -5.70 7.50 -11.41
CA GLY A 116 -5.50 7.04 -10.04
C GLY A 116 -4.10 7.27 -9.54
N SER A 117 -3.81 6.70 -8.37
CA SER A 117 -2.49 6.70 -7.77
C SER A 117 -2.20 5.36 -7.13
N SER A 118 -0.92 5.01 -7.04
CA SER A 118 -0.47 3.86 -6.27
C SER A 118 0.87 4.08 -5.61
N VAL A 119 0.99 3.57 -4.38
CA VAL A 119 2.27 3.44 -3.69
C VAL A 119 2.67 1.97 -3.68
N MET A 120 3.83 1.66 -4.25
CA MET A 120 4.47 0.36 -4.12
C MET A 120 5.56 0.42 -3.05
N ILE A 121 5.59 -0.57 -2.17
CA ILE A 121 6.57 -0.70 -1.08
C ILE A 121 7.21 -2.08 -1.12
N ALA A 122 8.54 -2.12 -1.05
CA ALA A 122 9.36 -3.31 -0.90
C ALA A 122 10.30 -3.16 0.31
N PHE A 123 10.61 -4.29 0.95
CA PHE A 123 11.46 -4.38 2.13
C PHE A 123 12.74 -5.12 1.82
N ASP A 124 13.85 -4.67 2.39
CA ASP A 124 15.17 -5.25 2.16
C ASP A 124 15.40 -6.52 2.98
N GLY A 125 16.05 -7.51 2.34
CA GLY A 125 16.40 -8.77 2.97
C GLY A 125 15.21 -9.71 3.20
N SER A 126 15.47 -10.77 3.95
CA SER A 126 14.50 -11.79 4.30
C SER A 126 14.28 -11.81 5.82
N TYR A 127 13.03 -11.96 6.24
CA TYR A 127 12.67 -12.03 7.64
C TYR A 127 11.43 -12.89 7.83
N ARG A 128 11.42 -13.69 8.89
CA ARG A 128 10.23 -14.40 9.37
C ARG A 128 10.22 -14.32 10.90
N PRO A 129 9.25 -13.62 11.50
CA PRO A 129 9.21 -13.48 12.95
C PRO A 129 8.85 -14.82 13.60
N ARG A 130 9.38 -15.06 14.81
CA ARG A 130 8.98 -16.22 15.63
C ARG A 130 7.56 -16.06 16.17
N ASN A 131 7.20 -14.84 16.55
CA ASN A 131 5.88 -14.48 17.05
C ASN A 131 5.17 -13.63 15.99
N LEU A 132 4.02 -14.07 15.53
CA LEU A 132 3.20 -13.35 14.55
C LEU A 132 2.48 -12.16 15.20
N ARG A 133 2.18 -11.12 14.40
CA ARG A 133 1.86 -9.78 14.92
C ARG A 133 0.57 -9.60 15.74
N GLU A 134 -0.45 -10.42 15.75
CA GLU A 134 -1.86 -10.01 15.99
C GLU A 134 -2.44 -9.18 14.82
N ALA A 135 -3.37 -9.81 14.10
CA ALA A 135 -3.99 -9.26 12.91
C ALA A 135 -5.36 -9.93 12.72
N ASP A 136 -6.29 -9.20 12.08
CA ASP A 136 -7.61 -9.74 11.72
C ASP A 136 -7.49 -10.80 10.62
N ARG A 137 -6.46 -10.67 9.77
CA ARG A 137 -6.19 -11.56 8.64
C ARG A 137 -4.70 -11.84 8.50
N TYR A 138 -4.40 -13.09 8.21
CA TYR A 138 -3.05 -13.56 7.95
C TYR A 138 -2.91 -14.12 6.54
N LEU A 139 -1.79 -13.81 5.91
CA LEU A 139 -1.44 -14.25 4.56
C LEU A 139 -0.10 -14.97 4.58
N ALA A 140 -0.04 -16.13 3.93
CA ALA A 140 1.22 -16.82 3.68
C ALA A 140 1.94 -16.12 2.53
N ILE A 141 3.22 -15.78 2.72
CA ILE A 141 4.06 -15.12 1.72
C ILE A 141 5.13 -16.13 1.30
N PRO A 142 4.88 -16.95 0.27
CA PRO A 142 5.70 -18.13 -0.02
C PRO A 142 7.03 -17.80 -0.69
N GLU A 143 7.15 -16.65 -1.35
CA GLU A 143 8.31 -16.32 -2.15
C GLU A 143 9.41 -15.70 -1.28
N VAL A 144 10.61 -16.26 -1.37
CA VAL A 144 11.80 -15.87 -0.59
C VAL A 144 12.77 -15.04 -1.45
N THR A 145 12.51 -14.95 -2.75
CA THR A 145 13.32 -14.17 -3.69
C THR A 145 13.13 -12.68 -3.48
N PRO A 146 14.19 -11.87 -3.74
CA PRO A 146 14.08 -10.41 -3.65
C PRO A 146 13.00 -9.86 -4.60
N PRO A 147 12.28 -8.81 -4.19
CA PRO A 147 11.25 -8.24 -5.04
C PRO A 147 11.80 -7.63 -6.34
N VAL A 148 10.98 -7.67 -7.40
CA VAL A 148 11.32 -7.00 -8.67
C VAL A 148 11.33 -5.49 -8.49
N ALA A 149 12.36 -4.83 -9.02
CA ALA A 149 12.50 -3.38 -9.00
C ALA A 149 11.28 -2.67 -9.61
N PHE A 150 10.89 -1.56 -8.98
CA PHE A 150 9.74 -0.78 -9.45
C PHE A 150 10.09 0.04 -10.69
N ARG A 151 9.08 0.24 -11.54
CA ARG A 151 9.16 1.11 -12.72
C ARG A 151 7.84 1.83 -12.89
N LEU A 152 7.90 3.05 -13.42
CA LEU A 152 6.73 3.74 -13.92
C LEU A 152 6.21 3.05 -15.18
N TYR A 153 4.90 2.95 -15.31
CA TYR A 153 4.24 2.60 -16.57
C TYR A 153 4.06 3.85 -17.43
N PRO A 154 3.75 3.69 -18.74
CA PRO A 154 3.42 4.83 -19.58
C PRO A 154 2.32 5.70 -18.96
N ASP A 155 2.50 7.02 -18.99
CA ASP A 155 1.63 8.06 -18.41
C ASP A 155 1.59 8.16 -16.89
N GLU A 156 2.37 7.34 -16.17
CA GLU A 156 2.59 7.60 -14.75
C GLU A 156 3.66 8.66 -14.55
N PHE A 157 3.46 9.44 -13.50
CA PHE A 157 4.45 10.35 -12.95
C PHE A 157 4.71 9.99 -11.50
N GLU A 158 5.91 10.29 -11.02
CA GLU A 158 6.24 10.14 -9.62
C GLU A 158 5.68 11.32 -8.82
N ILE A 159 5.06 11.03 -7.68
CA ILE A 159 4.55 12.00 -6.72
C ILE A 159 5.64 12.16 -5.65
N VAL A 160 6.21 13.37 -5.58
CA VAL A 160 7.28 13.74 -4.62
C VAL A 160 6.67 14.27 -3.33
#